data_AF-A0A2D6AFE1-F1
#
_entry.id   AF-A0A2D6AFE1-F1
#
_cell.length_a   1.000
_cell.length_b   1.000
_cell.length_c   1.000
_cell.angle_alpha   90.00
_cell.angle_beta   90.00
_cell.angle_gamma   90.00
#
_symmetry.space_group_name_H-M   'P 1'
#
loop_
_entity.id
_entity.type
_entity.pdbx_description
1 polymer ?
#
loop_
_entity_poly.entity_id
_entity_poly.type
_entity_poly.pdbx_seq_one_letter_code
_entity_poly.pdbx_strand_id
1 'polypeptide(L)'
;MSISTKIVLVLSGAFILSAVMASCSSGPTTVEIVQTTKAQNKLDNAAATREAALAAGENPDEVQVKIAAGSQADKINKQRAATATAEAAEGIEAVGSGSDIKQEKAVLEIEIPDGPALSPEDCVPVLWDEDTKKTAKGDTIQCVKIDIVSRGAEGTRFDPEIAKITIGSTVSWSNDRLSASSAASDEGQEESWNSGELKKELFGANRTFEHTFNTAGCFTYASLFSGDNTAGAGLGAICVVEE
;
A
#
# COMPACT_ATOMS: atom_id res chain seq x y z
N MET A 1 40.17 3.81 -76.52
CA MET A 1 40.94 2.67 -77.07
C MET A 1 41.81 2.16 -75.94
N SER A 2 41.83 0.91 -75.49
CA SER A 2 41.83 -0.37 -76.20
C SER A 2 41.41 -1.45 -75.19
N ILE A 3 40.55 -2.42 -75.56
CA ILE A 3 40.97 -3.79 -75.93
C ILE A 3 41.71 -4.45 -74.77
N SER A 4 41.01 -5.19 -73.91
CA SER A 4 40.78 -6.61 -74.14
C SER A 4 42.08 -7.44 -74.20
N THR A 5 42.57 -7.78 -73.02
CA THR A 5 43.36 -8.99 -72.79
C THR A 5 42.82 -9.54 -71.46
N LYS A 6 41.67 -10.23 -71.40
CA LYS A 6 41.38 -11.58 -71.93
C LYS A 6 42.61 -12.48 -71.92
N ILE A 7 42.59 -13.44 -70.99
CA ILE A 7 43.10 -14.84 -71.05
C ILE A 7 43.54 -15.20 -69.62
N VAL A 8 42.69 -15.82 -68.80
CA VAL A 8 42.29 -17.24 -68.82
C VAL A 8 43.31 -18.13 -68.12
N LEU A 9 42.93 -18.55 -66.92
CA LEU A 9 43.26 -19.79 -66.20
C LEU A 9 42.38 -19.72 -64.94
N VAL A 10 41.07 -20.02 -64.97
CA VAL A 10 40.39 -21.28 -65.30
C VAL A 10 41.06 -22.48 -64.65
N LEU A 11 40.29 -23.11 -63.76
CA LEU A 11 40.48 -24.39 -63.07
C LEU A 11 41.20 -24.23 -61.72
N SER A 12 40.50 -24.25 -60.58
CA SER A 12 39.73 -25.43 -60.16
C SER A 12 38.69 -25.10 -59.08
N GLY A 13 37.49 -25.65 -59.22
CA GLY A 13 36.73 -26.20 -58.09
C GLY A 13 35.88 -25.22 -57.29
N ALA A 14 34.62 -25.11 -57.72
CA ALA A 14 33.45 -24.78 -56.92
C ALA A 14 33.55 -25.14 -55.42
N PHE A 15 33.14 -24.25 -54.52
CA PHE A 15 32.03 -24.53 -53.61
C PHE A 15 31.49 -23.23 -53.00
N ILE A 16 30.16 -23.19 -52.95
CA ILE A 16 29.28 -22.12 -52.52
C ILE A 16 29.52 -21.81 -51.03
N LEU A 17 29.36 -20.55 -50.61
CA LEU A 17 28.43 -20.10 -49.54
C LEU A 17 28.96 -18.89 -48.74
N SER A 18 28.26 -17.77 -48.91
CA SER A 18 27.87 -16.74 -47.95
C SER A 18 28.60 -16.64 -46.59
N ALA A 19 29.13 -15.46 -46.26
CA ALA A 19 28.67 -14.61 -45.14
C ALA A 19 29.73 -13.59 -44.65
N VAL A 20 29.32 -12.31 -44.68
CA VAL A 20 29.58 -11.23 -43.69
C VAL A 20 31.04 -10.94 -43.27
N MET A 21 31.60 -9.85 -43.81
CA MET A 21 32.62 -9.03 -43.14
C MET A 21 32.46 -7.56 -43.58
N ALA A 22 31.85 -6.73 -42.73
CA ALA A 22 31.97 -5.28 -42.77
C ALA A 22 31.98 -4.77 -41.31
N SER A 23 33.18 -4.65 -40.76
CA SER A 23 33.80 -3.37 -40.39
C SER A 23 33.37 -2.84 -39.02
N CYS A 24 34.21 -3.12 -38.02
CA CYS A 24 34.34 -2.30 -36.83
C CYS A 24 34.78 -0.88 -37.22
N SER A 25 33.96 0.13 -36.94
CA SER A 25 34.47 1.47 -36.64
C SER A 25 33.51 2.21 -35.72
N SER A 26 33.86 2.27 -34.44
CA SER A 26 33.79 3.45 -33.58
C SER A 26 33.88 2.98 -32.13
N GLY A 27 34.89 3.46 -31.41
CA GLY A 27 35.01 3.23 -29.98
C GLY A 27 33.77 3.76 -29.24
N PRO A 28 33.48 3.23 -28.04
CA PRO A 28 32.33 3.66 -27.27
C PRO A 28 32.59 5.08 -26.78
N THR A 29 32.01 6.06 -27.48
CA THR A 29 31.79 7.38 -26.91
C THR A 29 30.86 7.20 -25.73
N THR A 30 31.34 7.65 -24.58
CA THR A 30 30.67 7.66 -23.29
C THR A 30 29.21 8.09 -23.41
N VAL A 31 28.37 7.45 -22.59
CA VAL A 31 26.97 7.76 -22.28
C VAL A 31 25.90 7.05 -23.16
N GLU A 32 25.88 5.72 -23.18
CA GLU A 32 24.59 5.02 -23.03
C GLU A 32 24.44 4.67 -21.55
N ILE A 33 23.91 5.64 -20.80
CA ILE A 33 23.43 5.40 -19.44
C ILE A 33 22.36 4.31 -19.54
N VAL A 34 22.66 3.21 -18.86
CA VAL A 34 21.78 2.18 -18.33
C VAL A 34 20.36 2.71 -18.08
N GLN A 35 19.52 2.72 -19.11
CA GLN A 35 18.06 2.74 -18.99
C GLN A 35 17.54 1.30 -19.07
N THR A 36 18.19 0.36 -18.39
CA THR A 36 17.57 -0.94 -18.13
C THR A 36 16.48 -0.69 -17.10
N THR A 37 15.24 -0.62 -17.57
CA THR A 37 14.03 -0.52 -16.74
C THR A 37 14.12 -1.56 -15.61
N LYS A 38 13.62 -1.23 -14.40
CA LYS A 38 13.53 -2.19 -13.27
C LYS A 38 12.88 -3.53 -13.68
N ALA A 39 12.06 -3.51 -14.73
CA ALA A 39 11.46 -4.70 -15.33
C ALA A 39 12.49 -5.62 -15.99
N GLN A 40 13.46 -5.08 -16.74
CA GLN A 40 14.48 -5.88 -17.41
C GLN A 40 15.42 -6.56 -16.42
N ASN A 41 15.90 -5.84 -15.40
CA ASN A 41 16.74 -6.44 -14.34
C ASN A 41 16.01 -7.54 -13.57
N LYS A 42 14.69 -7.43 -13.39
CA LYS A 42 13.89 -8.50 -12.79
C LYS A 42 13.78 -9.72 -13.70
N LEU A 43 13.60 -9.51 -15.00
CA LEU A 43 13.53 -10.59 -15.98
C LEU A 43 14.88 -11.31 -16.14
N ASP A 44 15.98 -10.56 -16.20
CA ASP A 44 17.32 -11.11 -16.34
C ASP A 44 17.74 -11.86 -15.06
N ASN A 45 17.42 -11.33 -13.87
CA ASN A 45 17.64 -12.03 -12.60
C ASN A 45 16.77 -13.29 -12.48
N ALA A 46 15.51 -13.25 -12.91
CA ALA A 46 14.62 -14.41 -12.90
C ALA A 46 15.08 -15.48 -13.90
N ALA A 47 15.55 -15.07 -15.08
CA ALA A 47 16.11 -15.97 -16.09
C ALA A 47 17.40 -16.63 -15.60
N ALA A 48 18.34 -15.85 -15.03
CA ALA A 48 19.59 -16.37 -14.46
C ALA A 48 19.35 -17.35 -13.31
N THR A 49 18.33 -17.08 -12.47
CA THR A 49 17.95 -17.98 -11.37
C THR A 49 17.32 -19.28 -11.90
N ARG A 50 16.52 -19.20 -12.97
CA ARG A 50 15.91 -20.37 -13.62
C ARG A 50 16.95 -21.24 -14.34
N GLU A 51 17.92 -20.63 -15.01
CA GLU A 51 19.02 -21.35 -15.67
C GLU A 51 19.93 -22.05 -14.65
N ALA A 52 20.20 -21.43 -13.50
CA ALA A 52 20.93 -22.06 -12.40
C ALA A 52 20.20 -23.27 -11.80
N ALA A 53 18.87 -23.18 -11.65
CA ALA A 53 18.05 -24.28 -11.14
C ALA A 53 18.01 -25.49 -12.10
N LEU A 54 17.88 -25.24 -13.41
CA LEU A 54 17.89 -26.29 -14.44
C LEU A 54 19.27 -26.96 -14.56
N ALA A 55 20.37 -26.21 -14.42
CA ALA A 55 21.72 -26.76 -14.41
C ALA A 55 22.02 -27.63 -13.17
N ALA A 56 21.31 -27.40 -12.06
CA ALA A 56 21.40 -28.19 -10.83
C ALA A 56 20.42 -29.39 -10.80
N GLY A 57 19.60 -29.57 -11.85
CA GLY A 57 18.60 -30.64 -11.93
C GLY A 57 17.38 -30.41 -11.03
N GLU A 58 17.12 -29.17 -10.61
CA GLU A 58 15.98 -28.80 -9.76
C GLU A 58 14.83 -28.23 -10.60
N ASN A 59 13.59 -28.53 -10.18
CA ASN A 59 12.37 -28.03 -10.83
C ASN A 59 12.15 -26.55 -10.47
N PRO A 60 12.17 -25.61 -11.44
CA PRO A 60 12.14 -24.17 -11.16
C PRO A 60 10.80 -23.64 -10.61
N ASP A 61 9.75 -24.47 -10.57
CA ASP A 61 8.45 -24.12 -10.01
C ASP A 61 8.27 -24.56 -8.54
N GLU A 62 9.26 -25.25 -7.96
CA GLU A 62 9.29 -25.69 -6.53
C GLU A 62 10.51 -25.14 -5.78
N VAL A 63 10.80 -23.84 -5.92
CA VAL A 63 11.87 -23.18 -5.14
C VAL A 63 11.44 -23.04 -3.68
N GLN A 64 11.50 -24.14 -2.92
CA GLN A 64 11.40 -24.10 -1.47
C GLN A 64 12.76 -23.70 -0.90
N VAL A 65 12.78 -22.65 -0.07
CA VAL A 65 14.00 -22.20 0.61
C VAL A 65 14.49 -23.33 1.54
N LYS A 66 15.48 -24.09 1.10
CA LYS A 66 16.13 -25.12 1.92
C LYS A 66 16.94 -24.43 3.03
N ILE A 67 16.42 -24.44 4.25
CA ILE A 67 17.14 -23.91 5.42
C ILE A 67 18.21 -24.93 5.81
N ALA A 68 19.49 -24.57 5.63
CA ALA A 68 20.61 -25.42 6.03
C ALA A 68 20.66 -25.58 7.55
N ALA A 69 20.89 -26.81 8.01
CA ALA A 69 21.09 -27.12 9.44
C ALA A 69 22.29 -26.34 9.99
N GLY A 70 22.08 -25.63 11.11
CA GLY A 70 23.08 -24.75 11.73
C GLY A 70 23.11 -23.30 11.23
N SER A 71 22.33 -22.96 10.19
CA SER A 71 22.17 -21.58 9.72
C SER A 71 21.47 -20.69 10.76
N GLN A 72 21.60 -19.36 10.60
CA GLN A 72 20.92 -18.42 11.49
C GLN A 72 19.39 -18.56 11.42
N ALA A 73 18.86 -18.94 10.25
CA ALA A 73 17.44 -19.26 10.08
C ALA A 73 17.03 -20.55 10.84
N ASP A 74 17.88 -21.59 10.85
CA ASP A 74 17.65 -22.80 11.65
C ASP A 74 17.68 -22.51 13.17
N LYS A 75 18.60 -21.65 13.62
CA LYS A 75 18.67 -21.21 15.02
C LYS A 75 17.43 -20.41 15.43
N ILE A 76 16.98 -19.49 14.58
CA ILE A 76 15.77 -18.70 14.81
C ILE A 76 14.53 -19.61 14.84
N ASN A 77 14.43 -20.60 13.97
CA ASN A 77 13.31 -21.54 13.98
C ASN A 77 13.31 -22.42 15.22
N LYS A 78 14.47 -22.89 15.66
CA LYS A 78 14.61 -23.64 16.92
C LYS A 78 14.26 -22.80 18.14
N GLN A 79 14.66 -21.52 18.15
CA GLN A 79 14.28 -20.59 19.21
C GLN A 79 12.78 -20.32 19.21
N ARG A 80 12.15 -20.07 18.05
CA ARG A 80 10.69 -19.90 17.94
C ARG A 80 9.93 -21.15 18.38
N ALA A 81 10.42 -22.35 18.05
CA ALA A 81 9.80 -23.60 18.49
C ALA A 81 9.92 -23.79 20.02
N ALA A 82 11.06 -23.42 20.61
CA ALA A 82 11.26 -23.47 22.05
C ALA A 82 10.38 -22.44 22.78
N THR A 83 10.26 -21.22 22.25
CA THR A 83 9.38 -20.17 22.77
C THR A 83 7.91 -20.57 22.67
N ALA A 84 7.45 -21.10 21.54
CA ALA A 84 6.08 -21.59 21.38
C ALA A 84 5.75 -22.75 22.33
N THR A 85 6.73 -23.61 22.64
CA THR A 85 6.54 -24.70 23.61
C THR A 85 6.48 -24.17 25.06
N ALA A 86 7.20 -23.09 25.37
CA ALA A 86 7.13 -22.43 26.67
C ALA A 86 5.81 -21.65 26.87
N GLU A 87 5.34 -20.97 25.83
CA GLU A 87 4.07 -20.21 25.84
C GLU A 87 2.84 -21.14 25.92
N ALA A 88 2.91 -22.33 25.30
CA ALA A 88 1.87 -23.35 25.44
C ALA A 88 1.78 -23.95 26.86
N ALA A 89 2.85 -23.88 27.66
CA ALA A 89 2.83 -24.34 29.05
C ALA A 89 2.23 -23.31 30.02
N GLU A 90 2.18 -22.03 29.64
CA GLU A 90 1.58 -20.93 30.43
C GLU A 90 0.10 -20.68 30.09
N GLY A 91 -0.51 -21.51 29.23
CA GLY A 91 -1.93 -21.38 28.88
C GLY A 91 -2.26 -20.15 28.03
N ILE A 92 -1.25 -19.51 27.44
CA ILE A 92 -1.43 -18.44 26.48
C ILE A 92 -1.58 -19.11 25.11
N GLU A 93 -2.79 -19.14 24.57
CA GLU A 93 -3.01 -19.62 23.20
C GLU A 93 -2.29 -18.68 22.22
N ALA A 94 -1.15 -19.13 21.72
CA ALA A 94 -0.45 -18.50 20.61
C ALA A 94 -1.24 -18.76 19.32
N VAL A 95 -2.00 -17.75 18.87
CA VAL A 95 -2.61 -17.75 17.54
C VAL A 95 -1.48 -17.71 16.51
N GLY A 96 -1.21 -18.89 15.94
CA GLY A 96 -0.18 -19.09 14.93
C GLY A 96 -0.42 -18.20 13.71
N SER A 97 0.66 -17.56 13.26
CA SER A 97 0.75 -16.88 11.97
C SER A 97 0.64 -17.92 10.84
N GLY A 98 -0.59 -18.24 10.47
CA GLY A 98 -0.96 -18.86 9.21
C GLY A 98 -1.69 -17.81 8.38
N SER A 99 -1.27 -17.63 7.13
CA SER A 99 -1.95 -16.79 6.14
C SER A 99 -3.30 -17.39 5.77
N ASP A 100 -4.25 -17.33 6.70
CA ASP A 100 -5.70 -17.51 6.53
C ASP A 100 -6.40 -16.96 7.80
N ILE A 101 -5.89 -15.87 8.37
CA ILE A 101 -6.70 -15.08 9.29
C ILE A 101 -7.65 -14.29 8.39
N LYS A 102 -8.89 -14.79 8.26
CA LYS A 102 -10.02 -13.86 8.17
C LYS A 102 -9.78 -12.89 9.32
N GLN A 103 -9.26 -11.70 9.04
CA GLN A 103 -9.10 -10.66 10.04
C GLN A 103 -10.48 -10.52 10.65
N GLU A 104 -10.66 -11.11 11.83
CA GLU A 104 -11.80 -10.83 12.66
C GLU A 104 -11.61 -9.35 12.95
N LYS A 105 -12.32 -8.56 12.16
CA LYS A 105 -12.30 -7.12 12.25
C LYS A 105 -12.52 -6.82 13.72
N ALA A 106 -11.58 -6.11 14.34
CA ALA A 106 -11.76 -5.65 15.71
C ALA A 106 -13.14 -4.99 15.77
N VAL A 107 -14.04 -5.58 16.57
CA VAL A 107 -15.42 -5.11 16.67
C VAL A 107 -15.37 -3.94 17.62
N LEU A 108 -15.64 -2.73 17.11
CA LEU A 108 -15.92 -1.60 17.98
C LEU A 108 -17.25 -1.91 18.68
N GLU A 109 -17.22 -2.08 20.00
CA GLU A 109 -18.45 -2.17 20.78
C GLU A 109 -19.09 -0.78 20.79
N ILE A 110 -20.17 -0.62 20.03
CA ILE A 110 -20.84 0.67 19.86
C ILE A 110 -21.72 0.91 21.10
N GLU A 111 -21.14 1.53 22.11
CA GLU A 111 -21.91 2.15 23.19
C GLU A 111 -22.16 3.61 22.82
N ILE A 112 -23.41 3.96 22.50
CA ILE A 112 -23.78 5.34 22.19
C ILE A 112 -23.46 6.20 23.42
N PRO A 113 -22.64 7.26 23.30
CA PRO A 113 -22.24 8.04 24.45
C PRO A 113 -23.47 8.66 25.14
N ASP A 114 -23.51 8.52 26.46
CA ASP A 114 -24.51 9.16 27.31
C ASP A 114 -24.35 10.69 27.22
N GLY A 115 -25.42 11.37 26.81
CA GLY A 115 -25.42 12.82 26.65
C GLY A 115 -26.24 13.32 25.46
N PRO A 116 -26.40 14.64 25.31
CA PRO A 116 -26.99 15.24 24.13
C PRO A 116 -26.13 14.94 22.89
N ALA A 117 -26.73 15.02 21.71
CA ALA A 117 -25.98 15.01 20.46
C ALA A 117 -24.93 16.14 20.46
N LEU A 118 -23.79 15.87 19.82
CA LEU A 118 -22.74 16.86 19.65
C LEU A 118 -23.27 18.01 18.81
N SER A 119 -23.14 19.22 19.33
CA SER A 119 -23.54 20.43 18.61
C SER A 119 -22.56 20.71 17.47
N PRO A 120 -23.06 21.06 16.28
CA PRO A 120 -22.22 21.59 15.21
C PRO A 120 -21.49 22.86 15.68
N GLU A 121 -20.28 23.03 15.18
CA GLU A 121 -19.43 24.20 15.38
C GLU A 121 -18.90 24.73 14.04
N ASP A 122 -18.30 25.91 14.07
CA ASP A 122 -17.69 26.50 12.89
C ASP A 122 -16.49 25.65 12.42
N CYS A 123 -16.63 25.11 11.21
CA CYS A 123 -15.62 24.36 10.50
C CYS A 123 -15.25 25.09 9.21
N VAL A 124 -13.97 25.08 8.87
CA VAL A 124 -13.49 25.63 7.60
C VAL A 124 -12.92 24.47 6.79
N PRO A 125 -13.64 23.96 5.79
CA PRO A 125 -13.18 22.84 5.00
C PRO A 125 -11.92 23.25 4.23
N VAL A 126 -11.00 22.30 4.07
CA VAL A 126 -9.77 22.49 3.32
C VAL A 126 -9.78 21.51 2.17
N LEU A 127 -9.97 22.04 0.97
CA LEU A 127 -10.16 21.26 -0.25
C LEU A 127 -8.90 21.31 -1.11
N TRP A 128 -8.69 20.26 -1.90
CA TRP A 128 -7.68 20.27 -2.95
C TRP A 128 -8.21 21.08 -4.14
N ASP A 129 -7.50 22.15 -4.47
CA ASP A 129 -7.71 22.92 -5.69
C ASP A 129 -6.87 22.30 -6.82
N GLU A 130 -7.59 21.70 -7.79
CA GLU A 130 -6.98 21.08 -8.95
C GLU A 130 -6.31 22.06 -9.90
N ASP A 131 -6.71 23.33 -9.92
CA ASP A 131 -6.12 24.35 -10.81
C ASP A 131 -4.80 24.86 -10.25
N THR A 132 -4.77 25.15 -8.95
CA THR A 132 -3.57 25.67 -8.28
C THR A 132 -2.66 24.56 -7.73
N LYS A 133 -3.11 23.30 -7.76
CA LYS A 133 -2.43 22.12 -7.19
C LYS A 133 -2.02 22.36 -5.73
N LYS A 134 -2.93 22.96 -4.97
CA LYS A 134 -2.73 23.35 -3.57
C LYS A 134 -4.00 23.15 -2.77
N THR A 135 -3.85 23.08 -1.46
CA THR A 135 -4.99 23.14 -0.54
C THR A 135 -5.49 24.58 -0.42
N ALA A 136 -6.80 24.78 -0.57
CA ALA A 136 -7.47 26.05 -0.36
C ALA A 136 -8.49 25.93 0.78
N LYS A 137 -8.70 27.00 1.52
CA LYS A 137 -9.78 27.08 2.51
C LYS A 137 -11.09 27.37 1.80
N GLY A 138 -12.13 26.60 2.10
CA GLY A 138 -13.49 26.88 1.67
C GLY A 138 -14.20 27.85 2.60
N ASP A 139 -15.51 28.01 2.37
CA ASP A 139 -16.39 28.82 3.22
C ASP A 139 -16.68 28.11 4.54
N THR A 140 -16.88 28.89 5.60
CA THR A 140 -17.24 28.34 6.92
C THR A 140 -18.58 27.62 6.85
N ILE A 141 -18.62 26.41 7.39
CA ILE A 141 -19.81 25.57 7.54
C ILE A 141 -20.03 25.21 9.01
N GLN A 142 -21.25 24.79 9.36
CA GLN A 142 -21.52 24.15 10.65
C GLN A 142 -21.23 22.66 10.55
N CYS A 143 -20.35 22.13 11.38
CA CYS A 143 -20.03 20.71 11.38
C CYS A 143 -19.62 20.18 12.75
N VAL A 144 -19.70 18.87 12.94
CA VAL A 144 -19.10 18.16 14.07
C VAL A 144 -17.69 17.71 13.66
N LYS A 145 -16.67 18.09 14.44
CA LYS A 145 -15.28 17.73 14.13
C LYS A 145 -14.90 16.38 14.70
N ILE A 146 -14.20 15.59 13.88
CA ILE A 146 -13.57 14.34 14.27
C ILE A 146 -12.09 14.40 13.89
N ASP A 147 -11.20 14.40 14.87
CA ASP A 147 -9.77 14.48 14.62
C ASP A 147 -9.12 13.09 14.60
N ILE A 148 -8.22 12.87 13.64
CA ILE A 148 -7.40 11.66 13.57
C ILE A 148 -6.11 11.90 14.35
N VAL A 149 -6.03 11.33 15.53
CA VAL A 149 -4.95 11.56 16.50
C VAL A 149 -4.11 10.30 16.72
N SER A 150 -2.87 10.46 17.17
CA SER A 150 -2.05 9.35 17.67
C SER A 150 -1.99 9.38 19.18
N ARG A 151 -2.41 8.30 19.84
CA ARG A 151 -2.40 8.13 21.30
C ARG A 151 -1.30 7.15 21.74
N GLY A 152 -0.04 7.50 21.49
CA GLY A 152 1.11 6.71 21.98
C GLY A 152 1.02 5.22 21.61
N ALA A 153 1.07 4.36 22.64
CA ALA A 153 0.98 2.89 22.49
C ALA A 153 -0.41 2.39 22.05
N GLU A 154 -1.46 3.19 22.23
CA GLU A 154 -2.81 2.83 21.79
C GLU A 154 -2.92 2.88 20.26
N GLY A 155 -2.12 3.71 19.60
CA GLY A 155 -2.09 3.85 18.14
C GLY A 155 -2.93 5.01 17.63
N THR A 156 -3.38 4.94 16.37
CA THR A 156 -4.24 5.97 15.77
C THR A 156 -5.67 5.87 16.31
N ARG A 157 -6.32 6.99 16.59
CA ARG A 157 -7.73 7.05 17.02
C ARG A 157 -8.47 8.16 16.30
N PHE A 158 -9.77 7.97 16.16
CA PHE A 158 -10.69 9.08 15.90
C PHE A 158 -11.06 9.70 17.25
N ASP A 159 -11.14 11.03 17.30
CA ASP A 159 -11.50 11.78 18.50
C ASP A 159 -12.63 12.77 18.17
N PRO A 160 -13.85 12.56 18.69
CA PRO A 160 -14.29 11.39 19.46
C PRO A 160 -14.29 10.09 18.62
N GLU A 161 -14.17 8.96 19.31
CA GLU A 161 -14.22 7.62 18.68
C GLU A 161 -15.65 7.26 18.26
N ILE A 162 -16.63 7.63 19.09
CA ILE A 162 -18.06 7.50 18.81
C ILE A 162 -18.69 8.89 18.89
N ALA A 163 -19.27 9.35 17.79
CA ALA A 163 -19.95 10.64 17.71
C ALA A 163 -21.46 10.45 17.63
N LYS A 164 -22.20 11.03 18.57
CA LYS A 164 -23.66 11.11 18.51
C LYS A 164 -24.09 12.42 17.87
N ILE A 165 -24.84 12.37 16.77
CA ILE A 165 -25.27 13.55 15.99
C ILE A 165 -26.76 13.44 15.60
N THR A 166 -27.38 14.53 15.16
CA THR A 166 -28.75 14.51 14.62
C THR A 166 -28.77 14.38 13.10
N ILE A 167 -29.86 13.84 12.54
CA ILE A 167 -30.07 13.79 11.09
C ILE A 167 -29.86 15.17 10.45
N GLY A 168 -29.17 15.21 9.31
CA GLY A 168 -28.82 16.44 8.59
C GLY A 168 -27.53 17.10 9.07
N SER A 169 -26.91 16.59 10.14
CA SER A 169 -25.61 17.08 10.61
C SER A 169 -24.49 16.73 9.63
N THR A 170 -23.57 17.66 9.46
CA THR A 170 -22.33 17.45 8.70
C THR A 170 -21.20 17.12 9.66
N VAL A 171 -20.40 16.10 9.34
CA VAL A 171 -19.20 15.73 10.08
C VAL A 171 -17.98 16.09 9.24
N SER A 172 -16.96 16.70 9.84
CA SER A 172 -15.67 16.96 9.20
C SER A 172 -14.58 16.16 9.88
N TRP A 173 -13.88 15.33 9.10
CA TRP A 173 -12.70 14.61 9.54
C TRP A 173 -11.44 15.38 9.17
N SER A 174 -10.52 15.49 10.13
CA SER A 174 -9.23 16.14 9.94
C SER A 174 -8.09 15.20 10.33
N ASN A 175 -6.94 15.31 9.66
CA ASN A 175 -5.73 14.60 10.04
C ASN A 175 -4.55 15.55 10.17
N ASP A 176 -4.20 15.85 11.41
CA ASP A 176 -3.06 16.71 11.75
C ASP A 176 -1.72 15.96 11.79
N ARG A 177 -1.73 14.66 11.54
CA ARG A 177 -0.54 13.81 11.49
C ARG A 177 0.09 13.86 10.11
N LEU A 178 1.42 13.70 10.08
CA LEU A 178 2.18 13.57 8.84
C LEU A 178 1.95 12.22 8.13
N SER A 179 1.51 11.21 8.88
CA SER A 179 1.11 9.92 8.33
C SER A 179 -0.28 10.03 7.71
N ALA A 180 -0.41 9.50 6.49
CA ALA A 180 -1.69 9.41 5.81
C ALA A 180 -2.69 8.55 6.59
N SER A 181 -3.96 8.94 6.54
CA SER A 181 -5.09 8.24 7.14
C SER A 181 -6.35 8.47 6.30
N SER A 182 -7.48 7.87 6.69
CA SER A 182 -8.78 8.10 6.06
C SER A 182 -9.93 7.86 7.03
N ALA A 183 -11.11 8.34 6.67
CA ALA A 183 -12.38 7.91 7.22
C ALA A 183 -13.18 7.22 6.11
N ALA A 184 -13.33 5.90 6.20
CA ALA A 184 -14.08 5.10 5.24
C ALA A 184 -15.11 4.23 5.97
N SER A 185 -16.37 4.39 5.58
CA SER A 185 -17.48 3.57 6.09
C SER A 185 -17.25 2.09 5.81
N ASP A 186 -17.74 1.24 6.70
CA ASP A 186 -17.76 -0.20 6.42
C ASP A 186 -18.72 -0.55 5.28
N GLU A 187 -18.36 -1.59 4.53
CA GLU A 187 -19.17 -2.08 3.41
C GLU A 187 -20.55 -2.59 3.88
N GLY A 188 -21.58 -2.36 3.05
CA GLY A 188 -22.92 -2.90 3.27
C GLY A 188 -23.79 -2.11 4.24
N GLN A 189 -23.31 -0.98 4.74
CA GLN A 189 -24.12 -0.04 5.52
C GLN A 189 -25.01 0.83 4.61
N GLU A 190 -26.09 1.37 5.17
CA GLU A 190 -27.05 2.19 4.44
C GLU A 190 -26.44 3.52 3.95
N GLU A 191 -25.52 4.09 4.74
CA GLU A 191 -24.76 5.27 4.38
C GLU A 191 -23.29 4.88 4.15
N SER A 192 -22.74 5.29 3.00
CA SER A 192 -21.37 4.96 2.62
C SER A 192 -20.59 6.21 2.23
N TRP A 193 -19.36 6.31 2.74
CA TRP A 193 -18.45 7.41 2.44
C TRP A 193 -16.99 6.92 2.47
N ASN A 194 -16.13 7.66 1.79
CA ASN A 194 -14.69 7.46 1.81
C ASN A 194 -13.98 8.78 1.59
N SER A 195 -13.21 9.23 2.58
CA SER A 195 -12.46 10.48 2.50
C SER A 195 -11.32 10.47 1.49
N GLY A 196 -10.91 9.29 1.02
CA GLY A 196 -9.60 9.11 0.41
C GLY A 196 -8.48 9.46 1.39
N GLU A 197 -7.33 9.89 0.87
CA GLU A 197 -6.17 10.23 1.70
C GLU A 197 -6.35 11.56 2.44
N LEU A 198 -6.42 11.50 3.76
CA LEU A 198 -6.24 12.63 4.65
C LEU A 198 -4.81 12.63 5.16
N LYS A 199 -4.05 13.65 4.79
CA LYS A 199 -2.65 13.79 5.18
C LYS A 199 -2.32 15.27 5.39
N LYS A 200 -1.57 15.55 6.45
CA LYS A 200 -1.00 16.87 6.67
C LYS A 200 0.00 17.24 5.57
N GLU A 201 -0.19 18.42 5.01
CA GLU A 201 0.78 19.06 4.13
C GLU A 201 1.92 19.66 4.97
N LEU A 202 3.17 19.55 4.49
CA LEU A 202 4.32 20.11 5.21
C LEU A 202 4.33 21.64 5.24
N PHE A 203 3.80 22.26 4.18
CA PHE A 203 3.81 23.71 3.96
C PHE A 203 2.46 24.24 3.47
N GLY A 204 1.36 23.60 3.87
CA GLY A 204 0.00 23.90 3.42
C GLY A 204 -1.03 23.78 4.54
N ALA A 205 -2.30 23.92 4.18
CA ALA A 205 -3.40 23.61 5.10
C ALA A 205 -3.65 22.10 5.07
N ASN A 206 -4.09 21.53 6.19
CA ASN A 206 -4.38 20.10 6.28
C ASN A 206 -5.70 19.85 5.59
N ARG A 207 -5.75 18.88 4.65
CA ARG A 207 -6.99 18.50 4.00
C ARG A 207 -7.99 18.01 5.06
N THR A 208 -9.24 18.42 4.88
CA THR A 208 -10.37 17.89 5.63
C THR A 208 -11.29 17.15 4.68
N PHE A 209 -12.20 16.35 5.23
CA PHE A 209 -13.25 15.69 4.49
C PHE A 209 -14.57 15.86 5.21
N GLU A 210 -15.61 16.26 4.48
CA GLU A 210 -16.93 16.51 5.02
C GLU A 210 -17.96 15.52 4.46
N HIS A 211 -18.82 15.01 5.33
CA HIS A 211 -19.96 14.18 4.94
C HIS A 211 -21.21 14.58 5.74
N THR A 212 -22.34 14.75 5.06
CA THR A 212 -23.63 15.04 5.69
C THR A 212 -24.43 13.76 5.85
N PHE A 213 -24.80 13.43 7.08
CA PHE A 213 -25.57 12.22 7.38
C PHE A 213 -27.07 12.51 7.29
N ASN A 214 -27.78 11.73 6.47
CA ASN A 214 -29.21 11.95 6.24
C ASN A 214 -30.09 10.81 6.75
N THR A 215 -29.47 9.74 7.24
CA THR A 215 -30.17 8.53 7.69
C THR A 215 -29.87 8.25 9.15
N ALA A 216 -30.91 7.96 9.94
CA ALA A 216 -30.73 7.52 11.32
C ALA A 216 -30.06 6.15 11.38
N GLY A 217 -29.20 5.94 12.36
CA GLY A 217 -28.46 4.69 12.52
C GLY A 217 -27.06 4.93 13.09
N CYS A 218 -26.40 3.86 13.52
CA CYS A 218 -24.99 3.89 13.88
C CYS A 218 -24.15 3.31 12.75
N PHE A 219 -23.25 4.12 12.22
CA PHE A 219 -22.40 3.77 11.10
C PHE A 219 -20.96 3.60 11.56
N THR A 220 -20.42 2.39 11.46
CA THR A 220 -19.02 2.12 11.79
C THR A 220 -18.11 2.43 10.62
N TYR A 221 -16.90 2.89 10.92
CA TYR A 221 -15.93 3.26 9.90
C TYR A 221 -14.50 3.04 10.40
N ALA A 222 -13.57 2.97 9.47
CA ALA A 222 -12.16 2.77 9.76
C ALA A 222 -11.24 3.53 8.81
N SER A 223 -9.96 3.59 9.15
CA SER A 223 -8.91 3.99 8.20
C SER A 223 -8.54 2.82 7.27
N LEU A 224 -8.37 3.12 5.99
CA LEU A 224 -7.87 2.16 4.99
C LEU A 224 -6.34 2.10 4.97
N PHE A 225 -5.66 2.93 5.76
CA PHE A 225 -4.21 2.97 5.81
C PHE A 225 -3.68 1.97 6.86
N SER A 226 -2.80 1.08 6.40
CA SER A 226 -2.29 -0.04 7.22
C SER A 226 -1.61 0.37 8.53
N GLY A 227 -1.11 1.60 8.62
CA GLY A 227 -0.48 2.14 9.83
C GLY A 227 -1.46 2.50 10.95
N ASP A 228 -2.76 2.54 10.66
CA ASP A 228 -3.78 2.93 11.63
C ASP A 228 -4.51 1.74 12.26
N ASN A 229 -4.47 0.56 11.63
CA ASN A 229 -5.30 -0.61 11.96
C ASN A 229 -4.69 -1.55 13.02
N THR A 230 -4.04 -0.99 14.05
CA THR A 230 -3.42 -1.79 15.12
C THR A 230 -4.46 -2.17 16.18
N ALA A 231 -4.89 -3.44 16.27
CA ALA A 231 -5.70 -3.99 17.37
C ALA A 231 -6.83 -3.04 17.90
N GLY A 232 -7.80 -2.69 17.03
CA GLY A 232 -8.92 -1.80 17.38
C GLY A 232 -8.60 -0.30 17.29
N ALA A 233 -7.34 0.07 17.07
CA ALA A 233 -6.96 1.41 16.64
C ALA A 233 -7.54 1.74 15.26
N GLY A 234 -7.94 3.00 15.08
CA GLY A 234 -8.46 3.50 13.82
C GLY A 234 -9.87 3.02 13.47
N LEU A 235 -10.67 2.62 14.48
CA LEU A 235 -12.11 2.38 14.35
C LEU A 235 -12.89 3.56 14.94
N GLY A 236 -14.02 3.89 14.34
CA GLY A 236 -14.95 4.89 14.87
C GLY A 236 -16.39 4.57 14.50
N ALA A 237 -17.32 5.27 15.13
CA ALA A 237 -18.74 5.19 14.80
C ALA A 237 -19.42 6.56 14.81
N ILE A 238 -20.31 6.78 13.84
CA ILE A 238 -21.23 7.93 13.81
C ILE A 238 -22.63 7.42 14.10
N CYS A 239 -23.19 7.78 15.25
CA CYS A 239 -24.55 7.46 15.65
C CYS A 239 -25.48 8.65 15.41
N VAL A 240 -26.28 8.53 14.36
CA VAL A 240 -27.25 9.52 13.92
C VAL A 240 -28.60 9.21 14.57
N VAL A 241 -29.08 10.14 15.39
CA VAL A 241 -30.38 10.06 16.06
C VAL A 241 -31.39 11.01 15.43
N GLU A 242 -32.67 10.70 15.57
CA GLU A 242 -33.73 11.67 15.32
C GLU A 242 -33.66 12.82 16.34
N GLU A 243 -34.12 14.01 15.97
CA GLU A 243 -34.20 15.19 16.85
C GLU A 243 -35.20 15.02 18.01
#